data_AF-A0A316G9J3-F1
#
_entry.id   AF-A0A316G9J3-F1
#
_cell.length_a   1.000
_cell.length_b   1.000
_cell.length_c   1.000
_cell.angle_alpha   90.00
_cell.angle_beta   90.00
_cell.angle_gamma   90.00
#
_symmetry.space_group_name_H-M   'P 1'
#
loop_
_entity.id
_entity.type
_entity.pdbx_description
1 polymer ?
#
loop_
_entity_poly.entity_id
_entity_poly.type
_entity_poly.pdbx_seq_one_letter_code
_entity_poly.pdbx_strand_id
1 'polypeptide(L)'
;MYSTQVGPVVYNPATRAFEALVTLNEGLDGIRIPCSLRFPIDAPASVVVPALIRQAKEKRQSNRAPLVSRLSRLAEGSIAA
;
A
#
# COMPACT_ATOMS: atom_id res chain seq x y z
N MET A 1 -8.76 -18.50 -0.25
CA MET A 1 -9.74 -17.48 -0.73
C MET A 1 -9.11 -16.12 -0.49
N TYR A 2 -9.02 -15.28 -1.52
CA TYR A 2 -8.49 -13.92 -1.41
C TYR A 2 -9.67 -12.95 -1.46
N SER A 3 -9.94 -12.24 -0.38
CA SER A 3 -10.99 -11.23 -0.35
C SER A 3 -10.40 -9.88 0.05
N THR A 4 -10.97 -8.81 -0.48
CA THR A 4 -10.60 -7.43 -0.13
C THR A 4 -11.84 -6.72 0.34
N GLN A 5 -11.74 -6.08 1.50
CA GLN A 5 -12.81 -5.26 2.06
C GLN A 5 -12.30 -3.84 2.21
N VAL A 6 -13.10 -2.88 1.76
CA VAL A 6 -12.81 -1.46 1.91
C VAL A 6 -13.76 -0.94 2.98
N GLY A 7 -13.21 -0.37 4.05
CA GLY A 7 -14.00 0.32 5.06
C GLY A 7 -14.63 1.61 4.53
N PRO A 8 -15.27 2.39 5.40
CA PRO A 8 -15.79 3.70 5.03
C PRO A 8 -14.70 4.58 4.41
N VAL A 9 -15.01 5.20 3.27
CA VAL A 9 -14.12 6.16 2.60
C VAL A 9 -14.49 7.55 3.07
N VAL A 10 -13.51 8.28 3.62
CA VAL A 10 -13.69 9.64 4.14
C VAL A 10 -12.80 10.58 3.36
N TYR A 11 -13.30 11.76 2.98
CA TYR A 11 -12.47 12.79 2.38
C TYR A 11 -11.89 13.71 3.45
N ASN A 12 -10.56 13.85 3.48
CA ASN A 12 -9.86 14.78 4.33
C ASN A 12 -9.52 16.05 3.52
N PRO A 13 -10.20 17.19 3.77
CA PRO A 13 -9.99 18.42 2.99
C PRO A 13 -8.64 19.09 3.27
N ALA A 14 -8.05 18.88 4.45
CA ALA A 14 -6.74 19.46 4.80
C ALA A 14 -5.61 18.83 3.97
N THR A 15 -5.68 17.52 3.74
CA THR A 15 -4.69 16.76 2.96
C THR A 15 -5.11 16.56 1.49
N ARG A 16 -6.34 16.96 1.14
CA ARG A 16 -6.98 16.75 -0.17
C ARG A 16 -6.93 15.30 -0.61
N ALA A 17 -7.26 14.39 0.30
CA ALA A 17 -7.14 12.95 0.10
C ALA A 17 -8.36 12.18 0.57
N PHE A 18 -8.69 11.11 -0.14
CA PHE A 18 -9.59 10.07 0.35
C PHE A 18 -8.82 9.11 1.23
N GLU A 19 -9.33 8.89 2.43
CA GLU A 19 -8.75 8.02 3.43
C GLU A 19 -9.70 6.84 3.68
N ALA A 20 -9.15 5.64 3.72
CA ALA A 20 -9.91 4.42 4.03
C ALA A 20 -9.00 3.35 4.62
N LEU A 21 -9.61 2.47 5.42
CA LEU A 21 -8.96 1.26 5.91
C LEU A 21 -9.29 0.09 4.97
N VAL A 22 -8.27 -0.43 4.27
CA VAL A 22 -8.44 -1.57 3.37
C VAL A 22 -7.97 -2.84 4.08
N THR A 23 -8.85 -3.83 4.18
CA THR A 23 -8.54 -5.15 4.73
C THR A 23 -8.28 -6.13 3.59
N LEU A 24 -7.06 -6.66 3.53
CA LEU A 24 -6.66 -7.71 2.59
C LEU A 24 -6.67 -9.05 3.34
N ASN A 25 -7.67 -9.89 3.06
CA ASN A 25 -7.78 -11.22 3.66
C ASN A 25 -7.06 -12.25 2.79
N GLU A 26 -6.06 -12.93 3.37
CA GLU A 26 -5.36 -14.07 2.79
C GLU A 26 -5.52 -15.27 3.72
N GLY A 27 -6.43 -16.19 3.40
CA GLY A 27 -6.69 -17.36 4.25
C GLY A 27 -7.45 -16.96 5.54
N LEU A 28 -6.86 -17.27 6.70
CA LEU A 28 -7.42 -16.93 8.02
C LEU A 28 -6.96 -15.55 8.52
N ASP A 29 -5.96 -14.95 7.88
CA ASP A 29 -5.37 -13.68 8.30
C ASP A 29 -5.89 -12.51 7.46
N GLY A 30 -6.39 -11.48 8.16
CA GLY A 30 -6.82 -10.21 7.58
C GLY A 30 -5.84 -9.09 7.94
N ILE A 31 -5.10 -8.59 6.95
CA ILE A 31 -4.19 -7.45 7.15
C ILE A 31 -4.93 -6.16 6.84
N ARG A 32 -4.95 -5.25 7.81
CA ARG A 32 -5.53 -3.91 7.67
C ARG A 32 -4.47 -2.90 7.27
N ILE A 33 -4.69 -2.19 6.17
CA ILE A 33 -3.75 -1.25 5.58
C ILE A 33 -4.43 0.12 5.46
N PRO A 34 -3.98 1.15 6.20
CA PRO A 34 -4.47 2.50 6.02
C PRO A 34 -3.97 3.06 4.68
N CYS A 35 -4.93 3.51 3.87
CA CYS A 35 -4.69 4.07 2.55
C CYS A 35 -5.15 5.53 2.52
N SER A 36 -4.37 6.35 1.83
CA SER A 36 -4.60 7.78 1.68
C SER A 36 -4.28 8.13 0.23
N LEU A 37 -5.32 8.49 -0.52
CA LEU A 37 -5.26 8.71 -1.95
C LEU A 37 -5.62 10.16 -2.27
N ARG A 38 -4.64 10.93 -2.75
CA ARG A 38 -4.87 12.33 -3.13
C ARG A 38 -5.64 12.42 -4.45
N PHE A 39 -6.88 12.87 -4.38
CA PHE A 39 -7.76 13.08 -5.53
C PHE A 39 -8.69 14.27 -5.28
N PRO A 40 -9.27 14.87 -6.34
CA PRO A 40 -10.33 15.87 -6.20
C PRO A 40 -11.54 15.30 -5.45
N ILE A 41 -12.23 16.12 -4.66
CA ILE A 41 -13.40 15.69 -3.88
C ILE A 41 -14.55 15.15 -4.76
N ASP A 42 -14.65 15.64 -5.99
CA ASP A 42 -15.66 15.24 -6.99
C ASP A 42 -15.30 13.91 -7.71
N ALA A 43 -14.17 13.29 -7.36
CA ALA A 43 -13.74 12.06 -7.99
C ALA A 43 -14.78 10.95 -7.78
N PRO A 44 -15.19 10.23 -8.84
CA PRO A 44 -16.21 9.20 -8.72
C PRO A 44 -15.70 8.02 -7.89
N ALA A 45 -16.58 7.46 -7.05
CA ALA A 45 -16.26 6.33 -6.19
C ALA A 45 -15.75 5.10 -6.99
N SER A 46 -16.22 4.94 -8.23
CA SER A 46 -15.76 3.90 -9.16
C SER A 46 -14.27 4.00 -9.52
N VAL A 47 -13.64 5.17 -9.33
CA VAL A 47 -12.20 5.38 -9.53
C VAL A 47 -11.46 5.35 -8.19
N VAL A 48 -12.01 5.98 -7.16
CA VAL A 48 -11.37 6.10 -5.84
C VAL A 48 -11.21 4.73 -5.16
N VAL A 49 -12.25 3.90 -5.15
CA VAL A 49 -12.23 2.61 -4.44
C VAL A 49 -11.21 1.63 -5.05
N PRO A 50 -11.18 1.40 -6.38
CA PRO A 50 -10.15 0.54 -6.97
C PRO A 50 -8.73 1.08 -6.76
N ALA A 51 -8.54 2.40 -6.78
CA ALA A 51 -7.24 3.01 -6.56
C ALA A 51 -6.75 2.81 -5.10
N LEU A 52 -7.63 2.93 -4.11
CA LEU A 52 -7.32 2.60 -2.70
C LEU A 52 -6.95 1.12 -2.54
N ILE A 53 -7.67 0.22 -3.19
CA ILE A 53 -7.34 -1.22 -3.19
C ILE A 53 -5.97 -1.46 -3.83
N ARG A 54 -5.68 -0.81 -4.95
CA ARG A 54 -4.38 -0.91 -5.63
C ARG A 54 -3.25 -0.44 -4.71
N GLN A 55 -3.42 0.72 -4.08
CA GLN A 55 -2.46 1.27 -3.12
C GLN A 55 -2.23 0.32 -1.93
N ALA A 56 -3.28 -0.31 -1.41
CA ALA A 56 -3.16 -1.30 -0.33
C ALA A 56 -2.30 -2.50 -0.75
N LYS A 57 -2.51 -3.02 -1.97
CA LYS A 57 -1.73 -4.13 -2.53
C LYS A 57 -0.27 -3.74 -2.74
N GLU A 58 -0.02 -2.56 -3.30
CA GLU A 58 1.34 -2.02 -3.50
C GLU A 58 2.07 -1.85 -2.17
N LYS A 59 1.42 -1.25 -1.15
CA LYS A 59 1.97 -1.13 0.21
C LYS A 59 2.31 -2.48 0.83
N ARG A 60 1.45 -3.49 0.65
CA ARG A 60 1.71 -4.85 1.12
C ARG A 60 2.92 -5.47 0.43
N GLN A 61 3.02 -5.33 -0.89
CA GLN A 61 4.16 -5.85 -1.66
C GLN A 61 5.47 -5.17 -1.25
N SER A 62 5.45 -3.84 -1.08
CA SER A 62 6.63 -3.09 -0.61
C SER A 62 7.07 -3.52 0.80
N ASN A 63 6.13 -3.85 1.69
CA ASN A 63 6.47 -4.31 3.04
C ASN A 63 6.91 -5.79 3.07
N ARG A 64 6.60 -6.56 2.02
CA ARG A 64 7.08 -7.93 1.81
C ARG A 64 8.43 -8.00 1.10
N ALA A 65 8.93 -6.88 0.53
CA ALA A 65 10.24 -6.88 -0.09
C ALA A 65 11.31 -7.18 0.97
N PRO A 66 12.17 -8.20 0.78
CA PRO A 66 13.25 -8.45 1.71
C PRO A 66 14.11 -7.19 1.81
N LEU A 67 14.41 -6.75 3.03
CA LEU A 67 15.38 -5.70 3.28
C LEU A 67 16.75 -6.21 2.83
N VAL A 68 17.11 -5.97 1.56
CA VAL A 68 18.44 -6.32 1.06
C VAL A 68 19.41 -5.30 1.62
N SER A 69 20.24 -5.74 2.58
CA SER A 69 21.32 -4.93 3.12
C SER A 69 22.27 -4.54 1.99
N ARG A 70 22.43 -3.24 1.74
CA ARG A 70 23.35 -2.72 0.71
C ARG A 70 24.83 -3.00 1.04
N LEU A 71 25.14 -3.43 2.27
CA LEU A 71 26.50 -3.79 2.70
C LEU A 71 27.07 -5.00 1.95
N SER A 72 26.23 -5.90 1.43
CA SER A 72 26.69 -7.08 0.68
C SER A 72 27.36 -6.73 -0.65
N ARG A 73 27.05 -5.55 -1.24
CA ARG A 73 27.59 -5.14 -2.55
C ARG A 73 28.98 -4.50 -2.47
N LEU A 74 29.40 -4.06 -1.29
CA LEU A 74 30.74 -3.48 -1.06
C LEU A 74 31.78 -4.55 -0.70
N ALA A 75 31.35 -5.71 -0.18
CA ALA A 75 32.24 -6.79 0.20
C ALA A 75 32.82 -7.56 -1.00
N GLU A 76 32.16 -7.55 -2.16
CA GLU A 76 32.65 -8.24 -3.38
C GLU A 76 33.61 -7.38 -4.23
N GLY A 77 33.83 -6.11 -3.86
CA GLY A 77 34.68 -5.18 -4.61
C GLY A 77 36.09 -4.98 -4.07
N SER A 78 36.46 -5.61 -2.95
CA SER A 78 37.73 -5.37 -2.25
C SER A 78 38.58 -6.63 -2.15
N ILE A 79 38.85 -7.27 -3.29
CA ILE A 79 39.88 -8.30 -3.42
C ILE A 79 40.61 -8.12 -4.77
N ALA A 80 41.16 -6.95 -5.01
CA ALA A 80 42.12 -6.72 -6.09
C ALA A 80 42.90 -5.42 -5.87
N ALA A 81 43.93 -5.49 -5.02
CA ALA A 81 45.13 -4.65 -5.06
C ALA A 81 46.20 -5.27 -4.15
#